data_AF-A0A4P5NQA8-F1
#
_entry.id   AF-A0A4P5NQA8-F1
#
_cell.length_a   1.000
_cell.length_b   1.000
_cell.length_c   1.000
_cell.angle_alpha   90.00
_cell.angle_beta   90.00
_cell.angle_gamma   90.00
#
_symmetry.space_group_name_H-M   'P 1'
#
loop_
_entity.id
_entity.type
_entity.pdbx_description
1 polymer ?
#
loop_
_entity_poly.entity_id
_entity_poly.type
_entity_poly.pdbx_seq_one_letter_code
_entity_poly.pdbx_strand_id
1 'polypeptide(L)'
;MKNEHEIAQGAQTPSTPRRTRPPRLDWAAIAPSVAQLRRQGYSARETARRLGLNIKTLEAHLRRHRIRHAIPMDRPDQVRRTCLNCDTAFVADGRFLRLCPDCRAIFS
;
A
#
# COMPACT_ATOMS: atom_id res chain seq x y z
N MET A 1 25.96 -59.89 -39.34
CA MET A 1 25.02 -59.02 -40.08
C MET A 1 24.53 -57.96 -39.11
N LYS A 2 24.86 -56.71 -39.42
CA LYS A 2 24.42 -55.49 -38.72
C LYS A 2 22.91 -55.31 -38.92
N ASN A 3 22.21 -54.77 -37.94
CA ASN A 3 21.04 -53.93 -38.18
C ASN A 3 21.02 -52.86 -37.08
N GLU A 4 21.33 -51.65 -37.52
CA GLU A 4 21.53 -50.43 -36.77
C GLU A 4 20.21 -49.64 -36.74
N HIS A 5 19.91 -49.08 -35.55
CA HIS A 5 19.32 -47.76 -35.28
C HIS A 5 18.12 -47.26 -36.10
N GLU A 6 17.00 -46.94 -35.41
CA GLU A 6 16.44 -45.58 -35.45
C GLU A 6 15.44 -45.34 -34.29
N ILE A 7 15.92 -44.80 -33.17
CA ILE A 7 15.02 -44.19 -32.17
C ILE A 7 15.04 -42.68 -32.45
N ALA A 8 14.08 -42.22 -33.24
CA ALA A 8 13.83 -40.81 -33.43
C ALA A 8 13.32 -40.19 -32.12
N GLN A 9 14.25 -39.67 -31.31
CA GLN A 9 13.93 -38.83 -30.16
C GLN A 9 13.44 -37.47 -30.67
N GLY A 10 12.12 -37.34 -30.82
CA GLY A 10 11.47 -36.06 -31.04
C GLY A 10 11.83 -35.09 -29.93
N ALA A 11 12.57 -34.03 -30.29
CA ALA A 11 12.92 -32.93 -29.42
C ALA A 11 11.65 -32.28 -28.87
N GLN A 12 11.36 -32.52 -27.59
CA GLN A 12 10.33 -31.83 -26.85
C GLN A 12 10.86 -30.45 -26.46
N THR A 13 10.64 -29.45 -27.31
CA THR A 13 10.70 -28.04 -26.90
C THR A 13 9.60 -27.78 -25.86
N PRO A 14 9.91 -27.20 -24.68
CA PRO A 14 8.87 -26.79 -23.75
C PRO A 14 8.10 -25.64 -24.39
N SER A 15 6.92 -25.94 -24.90
CA SER A 15 5.97 -24.98 -25.43
C SER A 15 5.42 -24.15 -24.28
N THR A 16 6.04 -22.98 -24.03
CA THR A 16 5.53 -21.99 -23.08
C THR A 16 4.08 -21.64 -23.46
N PRO A 17 3.08 -21.93 -22.62
CA PRO A 17 1.71 -21.60 -22.97
C PRO A 17 1.58 -20.08 -23.09
N ARG A 18 1.07 -19.62 -24.24
CA ARG A 18 0.77 -18.22 -24.53
C ARG A 18 -0.26 -17.71 -23.50
N ARG A 19 0.22 -17.10 -22.42
CA ARG A 19 -0.62 -16.52 -21.35
C ARG A 19 -1.45 -15.36 -21.93
N THR A 20 -2.69 -15.64 -22.29
CA THR A 20 -3.73 -14.62 -22.54
C THR A 20 -4.33 -14.06 -21.24
N ARG A 21 -4.00 -14.64 -20.08
CA ARG A 21 -4.40 -14.13 -18.78
C ARG A 21 -3.34 -13.13 -18.28
N PRO A 22 -3.73 -11.90 -17.89
CA PRO A 22 -2.83 -10.97 -17.22
C PRO A 22 -2.14 -11.67 -16.04
N PRO A 23 -0.85 -11.41 -15.78
CA PRO A 23 -0.16 -12.01 -14.65
C PRO A 23 -0.97 -11.70 -13.39
N ARG A 24 -1.48 -12.76 -12.74
CA ARG A 24 -2.17 -12.62 -11.46
C ARG A 24 -1.14 -12.09 -10.49
N LEU A 25 -1.44 -10.97 -9.85
CA LEU A 25 -0.59 -10.39 -8.82
C LEU A 25 -0.28 -11.45 -7.77
N ASP A 26 1.00 -11.75 -7.57
CA ASP A 26 1.44 -12.75 -6.61
C ASP A 26 1.43 -12.15 -5.19
N TRP A 27 0.32 -12.34 -4.50
CA TRP A 27 0.16 -11.87 -3.13
C TRP A 27 1.06 -12.61 -2.14
N ALA A 28 1.50 -13.84 -2.42
CA ALA A 28 2.39 -14.57 -1.51
C ALA A 28 3.76 -13.89 -1.44
N ALA A 29 4.27 -13.41 -2.59
CA ALA A 29 5.52 -12.66 -2.65
C ALA A 29 5.41 -11.25 -2.07
N ILE A 30 4.26 -10.59 -2.21
CA ILE A 30 4.13 -9.15 -1.93
C ILE A 30 3.54 -8.86 -0.54
N ALA A 31 2.76 -9.77 0.03
CA ALA A 31 2.13 -9.59 1.34
C ALA A 31 3.12 -9.28 2.50
N PRO A 32 4.32 -9.89 2.57
CA PRO A 32 5.30 -9.55 3.60
C PRO A 32 5.74 -8.08 3.54
N SER A 33 6.01 -7.57 2.33
CA SER A 33 6.40 -6.18 2.08
C SER A 33 5.27 -5.21 2.41
N VAL A 34 4.02 -5.56 2.08
CA VAL A 34 2.85 -4.79 2.50
C VAL A 34 2.79 -4.72 4.02
N ALA A 35 2.88 -5.85 4.72
CA ALA A 35 2.82 -5.88 6.19
C ALA A 35 3.94 -5.06 6.84
N GLN A 36 5.16 -5.12 6.30
CA GLN A 36 6.29 -4.32 6.77
C GLN A 36 6.03 -2.82 6.61
N LEU A 37 5.61 -2.37 5.43
CA LEU A 37 5.32 -0.96 5.17
C LEU A 37 4.16 -0.45 6.05
N ARG A 38 3.17 -1.29 6.32
CA ARG A 38 2.05 -0.96 7.21
C ARG A 38 2.46 -0.85 8.68
N ARG A 39 3.38 -1.69 9.15
CA ARG A 39 4.00 -1.57 10.49
C ARG A 39 4.84 -0.30 10.62
N GLN A 40 5.50 0.12 9.55
CA GLN A 40 6.25 1.38 9.48
C GLN A 40 5.35 2.62 9.37
N GLY A 41 4.03 2.47 9.39
CA GLY A 41 3.09 3.59 9.37
C GLY A 41 2.74 4.13 7.98
N TYR A 42 3.24 3.53 6.89
CA TYR A 42 2.97 4.03 5.55
C TYR A 42 1.47 3.96 5.18
N SER A 43 0.97 5.06 4.60
CA SER A 43 -0.39 5.12 4.06
C SER A 43 -0.60 4.09 2.95
N ALA A 44 -1.85 3.73 2.65
CA ALA A 44 -2.14 2.80 1.56
C ALA A 44 -1.64 3.34 0.22
N ARG A 45 -1.78 4.66 -0.01
CA ARG A 45 -1.28 5.32 -1.21
C ARG A 45 0.24 5.21 -1.33
N GLU A 46 0.97 5.44 -0.24
CA GLU A 46 2.43 5.37 -0.25
C GLU A 46 2.93 3.92 -0.39
N THR A 47 2.27 2.99 0.29
CA THR A 47 2.54 1.55 0.14
C THR A 47 2.33 1.10 -1.30
N ALA A 48 1.25 1.54 -1.95
CA ALA A 48 0.97 1.24 -3.35
C ALA A 48 2.03 1.83 -4.29
N ARG A 49 2.44 3.09 -4.07
CA ARG A 49 3.52 3.73 -4.85
C ARG A 49 4.83 2.96 -4.76
N ARG A 50 5.26 2.59 -3.55
CA ARG A 50 6.52 1.87 -3.32
C ARG A 50 6.55 0.47 -3.93
N LEU A 51 5.41 -0.20 -3.95
CA LEU A 51 5.27 -1.56 -4.49
C LEU A 51 4.89 -1.57 -5.99
N GLY A 52 4.71 -0.41 -6.61
CA GLY A 52 4.27 -0.31 -8.01
C GLY A 52 2.86 -0.87 -8.25
N LEU A 53 1.99 -0.85 -7.24
CA LEU A 53 0.66 -1.44 -7.29
C LEU A 53 -0.42 -0.38 -7.50
N ASN A 54 -1.53 -0.79 -8.10
CA ASN A 54 -2.74 0.02 -8.08
C ASN A 54 -3.29 0.12 -6.65
N ILE A 55 -3.58 1.35 -6.20
CA ILE A 55 -4.13 1.62 -4.87
C ILE A 55 -5.43 0.84 -4.58
N LYS A 56 -6.31 0.69 -5.57
CA LYS A 56 -7.58 -0.06 -5.40
C LYS A 56 -7.32 -1.54 -5.15
N THR A 57 -6.31 -2.11 -5.80
CA THR A 57 -5.89 -3.50 -5.63
C THR A 57 -5.35 -3.73 -4.22
N LEU A 58 -4.52 -2.78 -3.74
CA LEU A 58 -4.02 -2.81 -2.38
C LEU A 58 -5.14 -2.66 -1.36
N GLU A 59 -6.03 -1.68 -1.53
CA GLU A 59 -7.17 -1.48 -0.62
C GLU A 59 -8.08 -2.70 -0.54
N ALA A 60 -8.38 -3.35 -1.67
CA ALA A 60 -9.17 -4.57 -1.70
C ALA A 60 -8.50 -5.69 -0.90
N HIS A 61 -7.17 -5.83 -1.01
CA HIS A 61 -6.40 -6.80 -0.23
C HIS A 61 -6.41 -6.46 1.27
N LEU A 62 -6.14 -5.20 1.65
CA LEU A 62 -6.17 -4.76 3.04
C LEU A 62 -7.55 -5.01 3.69
N ARG A 63 -8.65 -4.74 2.96
CA ARG A 63 -10.01 -5.03 3.40
C ARG A 63 -10.24 -6.52 3.63
N ARG A 64 -9.84 -7.37 2.68
CA ARG A 64 -10.01 -8.84 2.77
C ARG A 64 -9.23 -9.45 3.94
N HIS A 65 -8.01 -8.97 4.16
CA HIS A 65 -7.12 -9.51 5.20
C HIS A 65 -7.23 -8.77 6.56
N ARG A 66 -8.20 -7.85 6.70
CA ARG A 66 -8.43 -7.04 7.91
C ARG A 66 -7.15 -6.35 8.44
N ILE A 67 -6.24 -6.00 7.54
CA ILE A 67 -5.00 -5.30 7.88
C ILE A 67 -5.39 -3.87 8.23
N ARG A 68 -5.39 -3.57 9.53
CA ARG A 68 -5.82 -2.27 10.05
C ARG A 68 -4.97 -1.14 9.46
N HIS A 69 -5.57 0.05 9.47
CA HIS A 69 -4.96 1.35 9.18
C HIS A 69 -3.54 1.36 9.75
N ALA A 70 -2.54 1.66 8.91
CA ALA A 70 -1.20 1.92 9.38
C ALA A 70 -1.33 3.01 10.44
N ILE A 71 -0.62 2.85 11.56
CA ILE A 71 -0.48 3.90 12.57
C ILE A 71 -0.20 5.18 11.79
N PRO A 72 -1.04 6.23 11.89
CA PRO A 72 -0.88 7.40 11.05
C PRO A 72 0.54 7.92 11.25
N MET A 73 1.40 7.76 10.23
CA MET A 73 2.62 8.56 10.15
C MET A 73 2.16 9.99 10.26
N ASP A 74 2.76 10.72 11.22
CA ASP A 74 2.53 12.13 11.54
C ASP A 74 1.64 12.79 10.52
N ARG A 75 0.38 13.06 10.92
CA ARG A 75 -0.59 13.79 10.09
C ARG A 75 0.17 14.99 9.51
N PRO A 76 0.58 14.98 8.23
CA PRO A 76 1.57 15.92 7.74
C PRO A 76 1.01 17.35 7.69
N ASP A 77 -0.30 17.48 7.88
CA ASP A 77 -1.00 18.74 8.02
C ASP A 77 -1.14 19.20 9.49
N GLN A 78 -0.40 18.61 10.43
CA GLN A 78 -0.34 19.12 11.80
C GLN A 78 0.40 20.46 11.82
N VAL A 79 -0.34 21.51 12.18
CA VAL A 79 0.21 22.86 12.29
C VAL A 79 0.16 23.27 13.76
N ARG A 80 1.32 23.65 14.31
CA ARG A 80 1.41 24.30 15.62
C ARG A 80 0.84 25.72 15.52
N ARG A 81 -0.10 26.05 16.39
CA ARG A 81 -0.77 27.36 16.44
C ARG A 81 -0.94 27.81 17.89
N THR A 82 -1.17 29.11 18.06
CA THR A 82 -1.58 29.71 19.33
C THR A 82 -3.04 30.12 19.21
N CYS A 83 -3.87 29.77 20.20
CA CYS A 83 -5.27 30.20 20.23
C CYS A 83 -5.36 31.71 20.43
N LEU A 84 -6.06 32.42 19.55
CA LEU A 84 -6.27 33.87 19.68
C LEU A 84 -7.23 34.27 20.83
N ASN A 85 -7.90 33.31 21.49
CA ASN A 85 -8.82 33.58 22.59
C ASN A 85 -8.19 33.42 23.98
N CYS A 86 -7.28 32.45 24.11
CA CYS A 86 -6.77 32.00 25.40
C CYS A 86 -5.27 31.73 25.38
N ASP A 87 -4.59 32.17 24.31
CA ASP A 87 -3.13 32.11 24.09
C ASP A 87 -2.49 30.72 24.25
N THR A 88 -3.30 29.68 24.30
CA THR A 88 -2.83 28.32 24.50
C THR A 88 -2.28 27.78 23.19
N ALA A 89 -1.07 27.23 23.24
CA ALA A 89 -0.45 26.56 22.11
C ALA A 89 -1.12 25.20 21.87
N PHE A 90 -1.52 24.91 20.63
CA PHE A 90 -2.14 23.63 20.27
C PHE A 90 -1.72 23.16 18.87
N VAL A 91 -1.93 21.87 18.61
CA VAL A 91 -1.65 21.24 17.31
C VAL A 91 -2.97 20.98 16.59
N ALA A 92 -3.14 21.58 15.43
CA ALA A 92 -4.35 21.45 14.61
C ALA A 92 -4.23 20.25 13.65
N ASP A 93 -5.21 19.35 13.64
CA ASP A 93 -5.25 18.18 12.75
C ASP A 93 -5.68 18.54 11.32
N GLY A 94 -4.88 19.36 10.66
CA GLY A 94 -5.10 19.77 9.29
C GLY A 94 -5.29 21.26 9.09
N ARG A 95 -5.26 21.70 7.83
CA ARG A 95 -5.56 23.09 7.43
C ARG A 95 -7.00 23.53 7.78
N PHE A 96 -7.90 22.56 7.97
CA PHE A 96 -9.35 22.77 8.06
C PHE A 96 -9.92 22.59 9.47
N LEU A 97 -9.29 21.80 10.37
CA LEU A 97 -9.72 21.70 11.77
C LEU A 97 -9.02 22.79 12.61
N ARG A 98 -9.64 23.97 12.69
CA ARG A 98 -8.99 25.22 13.14
C ARG A 98 -9.17 25.57 14.62
N LEU A 99 -10.01 24.82 15.35
CA LEU A 99 -10.46 25.24 16.68
C LEU A 99 -9.51 24.75 17.78
N CYS A 100 -9.24 25.66 18.73
CA CYS A 100 -8.57 25.31 19.98
C CYS A 100 -9.39 24.27 20.74
N PRO A 101 -8.78 23.20 21.30
CA PRO A 101 -9.50 22.15 22.03
C PRO A 101 -10.20 22.66 23.28
N ASP A 102 -9.60 23.65 23.97
CA ASP A 102 -10.14 24.19 25.22
C ASP A 102 -11.26 25.20 24.94
N CYS A 103 -10.97 26.18 24.10
CA CYS A 103 -11.78 27.39 23.99
C CYS A 103 -12.81 27.31 22.85
N ARG A 104 -12.58 26.43 21.85
CA ARG A 104 -13.43 26.20 20.66
C ARG A 104 -13.91 27.46 19.92
N ALA A 105 -13.26 28.61 20.13
CA ALA A 105 -13.69 29.90 19.61
C ALA A 105 -13.60 29.98 18.08
N ILE A 106 -14.68 30.44 17.44
CA ILE A 106 -14.73 30.81 16.03
C ILE A 106 -14.57 32.33 15.99
N PHE A 107 -13.39 32.82 15.62
CA PHE A 107 -13.21 34.26 15.36
C PHE A 107 -13.78 34.57 13.98
N SER A 108 -14.82 35.41 13.96
CA SER A 108 -15.48 35.97 12.77
C SER A 108 -14.77 37.20 12.23
#